data_AF-A0A2Z3JJ35-F1
#
_entry.id   AF-A0A2Z3JJ35-F1
#
_cell.length_a   1.000
_cell.length_b   1.000
_cell.length_c   1.000
_cell.angle_alpha   90.00
_cell.angle_beta   90.00
_cell.angle_gamma   90.00
#
_symmetry.space_group_name_H-M   'P 1'
#
loop_
_entity.id
_entity.type
_entity.pdbx_description
1 polymer ?
#
loop_
_entity_poly.entity_id
_entity_poly.type
_entity_poly.pdbx_seq_one_letter_code
_entity_poly.pdbx_strand_id
1 'polypeptide(L)'
;MLVAQPPTCTLTLIPDQVRGVAYHVIFKVAPSCPADAVFRVRKSSTINQKKNGAPYQPIKPLVGAWDIGKTTSTVPGAELWTSLTWQWQVYDEAQLNPATQLPGTWRRIRTERTP
;
A
#
# COMPACT_ATOMS: atom_id res chain seq x y z
N MET A 1 18.89 5.82 27.83
CA MET A 1 19.49 5.92 26.49
C MET A 1 18.42 5.55 25.48
N LEU A 2 18.00 6.49 24.61
CA LEU A 2 17.12 6.18 23.48
C LEU A 2 17.99 5.56 22.38
N VAL A 3 17.92 4.25 22.20
CA VAL A 3 18.55 3.59 21.05
C VAL A 3 17.77 4.03 19.82
N ALA A 4 18.36 4.90 18.99
CA ALA A 4 17.80 5.23 17.69
C ALA A 4 17.78 3.95 16.86
N GLN A 5 16.59 3.40 16.62
CA GLN A 5 16.44 2.26 15.73
C GLN A 5 16.92 2.64 14.33
N PRO A 6 17.67 1.77 13.63
CA PRO A 6 18.14 2.07 12.28
C PRO A 6 16.93 2.36 11.37
N PRO A 7 17.04 3.36 10.47
CA PRO A 7 15.92 3.82 9.66
C PRO A 7 15.45 2.68 8.74
N THR A 8 14.30 2.09 9.05
CA THR A 8 13.79 0.92 8.32
C THR A 8 13.37 1.33 6.91
N CYS A 9 13.82 0.57 5.90
CA CYS A 9 13.34 0.75 4.53
C CYS A 9 11.83 0.46 4.48
N THR A 10 11.05 1.51 4.29
CA THR A 10 9.59 1.47 4.41
C THR A 10 8.94 2.34 3.33
N LEU A 11 7.68 2.01 3.04
CA LEU A 11 6.80 2.79 2.19
C LEU A 11 5.72 3.43 3.06
N THR A 12 5.52 4.73 2.89
CA THR A 12 4.47 5.49 3.57
C THR A 12 3.50 6.07 2.55
N LEU A 13 2.24 6.18 2.96
CA LEU A 13 1.18 6.82 2.21
C LEU A 13 0.91 8.21 2.78
N ILE A 14 0.86 9.24 1.92
CA ILE A 14 0.53 10.62 2.28
C ILE A 14 -0.73 11.03 1.51
N PRO A 15 -1.83 11.37 2.19
CA PRO A 15 -2.96 12.04 1.56
C PRO A 15 -2.57 13.48 1.20
N ASP A 16 -2.63 13.86 -0.07
CA ASP A 16 -2.24 15.21 -0.53
C ASP A 16 -3.45 16.11 -0.83
N GLN A 17 -4.58 15.51 -1.24
CA GLN A 17 -5.84 16.22 -1.48
C GLN A 17 -7.02 15.38 -1.02
N VAL A 18 -8.06 16.04 -0.51
CA VAL A 18 -9.34 15.40 -0.16
C VAL A 18 -10.47 16.07 -0.94
N ARG A 19 -11.30 15.27 -1.60
CA ARG A 19 -12.50 15.71 -2.32
C ARG A 19 -13.67 14.81 -1.96
N GLY A 20 -14.59 15.35 -1.14
CA GLY A 20 -15.74 14.59 -0.66
C GLY A 20 -15.31 13.31 0.05
N VAL A 21 -15.69 12.16 -0.52
CA VAL A 21 -15.41 10.83 0.04
C VAL A 21 -14.16 10.14 -0.56
N ALA A 22 -13.32 10.89 -1.28
CA ALA A 22 -12.08 10.37 -1.84
C ALA A 22 -10.89 11.29 -1.50
N TYR A 23 -9.71 10.69 -1.42
CA TYR A 23 -8.44 11.38 -1.28
C TYR A 23 -7.49 10.97 -2.38
N HIS A 24 -6.67 11.90 -2.83
CA HIS A 24 -5.54 11.60 -3.68
C HIS A 24 -4.35 11.17 -2.82
N VAL A 25 -3.47 10.36 -3.40
CA VAL A 25 -2.41 9.65 -2.68
C VAL A 25 -1.06 9.94 -3.29
N ILE A 26 -0.10 10.26 -2.44
CA ILE A 26 1.33 10.24 -2.74
C ILE A 26 1.98 9.12 -1.95
N PHE A 27 2.82 8.33 -2.62
CA PHE A 27 3.67 7.33 -1.98
C PHE A 27 5.05 7.91 -1.71
N LYS A 28 5.55 7.69 -0.49
CA LYS A 28 6.88 8.13 -0.07
C LYS A 28 7.70 6.91 0.35
N VAL A 29 8.76 6.63 -0.42
CA VAL A 29 9.77 5.65 -0.06
C VAL A 29 10.75 6.28 0.91
N ALA A 30 11.06 5.60 2.01
CA ALA A 30 12.02 6.08 2.99
C ALA A 30 13.40 6.32 2.35
N PRO A 31 14.11 7.42 2.70
CA PRO A 31 15.44 7.69 2.15
C PRO A 31 16.45 6.57 2.39
N SER A 32 16.31 5.84 3.50
CA SER A 32 17.16 4.71 3.88
C SER A 32 16.98 3.46 3.02
N CYS A 33 15.97 3.40 2.16
CA CYS A 33 15.85 2.32 1.20
C CYS A 33 16.99 2.35 0.16
N PRO A 34 17.38 1.20 -0.41
CA PRO A 34 18.19 1.14 -1.62
C PRO A 34 17.57 1.90 -2.81
N ALA A 35 18.37 2.23 -3.81
CA ALA A 35 17.90 2.95 -5.01
C ALA A 35 16.98 2.08 -5.89
N ASP A 36 17.22 0.78 -5.89
CA ASP A 36 16.49 -0.28 -6.59
C ASP A 36 15.36 -0.89 -5.74
N ALA A 37 15.07 -0.33 -4.57
CA ALA A 37 13.97 -0.81 -3.73
C ALA A 37 12.63 -0.64 -4.46
N VAL A 38 11.88 -1.75 -4.56
CA VAL A 38 10.55 -1.80 -5.15
C VAL A 38 9.56 -2.34 -4.13
N PHE A 39 8.45 -1.64 -3.97
CA PHE A 39 7.33 -2.05 -3.13
C PHE A 39 6.13 -2.41 -3.99
N ARG A 40 5.66 -3.65 -3.86
CA ARG A 40 4.44 -4.09 -4.52
C ARG A 40 3.22 -3.70 -3.70
N VAL A 41 2.30 -2.92 -4.27
CA VAL A 41 1.15 -2.32 -3.58
C VAL A 41 -0.17 -2.64 -4.26
N ARG A 42 -1.28 -2.64 -3.50
CA ARG A 42 -2.63 -2.81 -4.06
C ARG A 42 -3.68 -2.03 -3.27
N LYS A 43 -4.84 -1.82 -3.89
CA LYS A 43 -6.07 -1.39 -3.19
C LYS A 43 -6.91 -2.58 -2.75
N SER A 44 -7.49 -2.46 -1.57
CA SER A 44 -8.44 -3.42 -1.01
C SER A 44 -9.62 -2.67 -0.40
N SER A 45 -10.83 -3.17 -0.61
CA SER A 45 -12.02 -2.62 0.04
C SER A 45 -11.96 -2.90 1.54
N THR A 46 -12.42 -1.94 2.34
CA THR A 46 -12.55 -2.07 3.79
C THR A 46 -13.95 -2.50 4.22
N ILE A 47 -14.93 -2.41 3.32
CA ILE A 47 -16.35 -2.67 3.61
C ILE A 47 -16.91 -3.88 2.86
N ASN A 48 -16.30 -4.27 1.74
CA ASN A 48 -16.73 -5.40 0.93
C ASN A 48 -15.75 -6.56 1.10
N GLN A 49 -16.30 -7.78 1.20
CA GLN A 49 -15.54 -9.03 1.25
C GLN A 49 -15.94 -9.94 0.07
N LYS A 50 -15.02 -10.79 -0.37
CA LYS A 50 -15.27 -11.92 -1.26
C LYS A 50 -16.07 -12.99 -0.50
N LYS A 51 -16.64 -13.96 -1.23
CA LYS A 51 -17.44 -15.07 -0.68
C LYS A 51 -16.72 -15.88 0.41
N ASN A 52 -15.38 -15.87 0.43
CA ASN A 52 -14.54 -16.55 1.43
C ASN A 52 -14.08 -15.64 2.58
N GLY A 53 -14.68 -14.46 2.77
CA GLY A 53 -14.32 -13.51 3.83
C GLY A 53 -13.07 -12.66 3.56
N ALA A 54 -12.32 -12.94 2.49
CA ALA A 54 -11.18 -12.11 2.11
C ALA A 54 -11.65 -10.73 1.63
N PRO A 55 -10.98 -9.61 1.98
CA PRO A 55 -11.35 -8.29 1.46
C PRO A 55 -11.50 -8.25 -0.06
N TYR A 56 -12.55 -7.57 -0.54
CA TYR A 56 -12.81 -7.39 -1.98
C TYR A 56 -11.70 -6.55 -2.60
N GLN A 57 -11.21 -6.98 -3.76
CA GLN A 57 -10.21 -6.27 -4.56
C GLN A 57 -10.90 -5.79 -5.84
N PRO A 58 -10.55 -4.64 -6.41
CA PRO A 58 -11.16 -4.21 -7.65
C PRO A 58 -10.79 -5.22 -8.74
N ILE A 59 -11.80 -5.72 -9.47
CA ILE A 59 -11.60 -6.51 -10.68
C ILE A 59 -12.08 -5.63 -11.84
N LYS A 60 -11.15 -4.92 -12.53
CA LYS A 60 -11.19 -4.39 -13.93
C LYS A 60 -10.08 -3.33 -14.19
N PRO A 61 -9.59 -3.11 -15.43
CA PRO A 61 -9.20 -4.08 -16.46
C PRO A 61 -7.68 -4.44 -16.40
N LEU A 62 -6.90 -3.83 -15.49
CA LEU A 62 -5.48 -4.09 -15.28
C LEU A 62 -5.32 -4.86 -13.95
N VAL A 63 -4.82 -6.08 -14.03
CA VAL A 63 -4.77 -7.00 -12.88
C VAL A 63 -3.70 -6.59 -11.86
N GLY A 64 -4.10 -6.58 -10.58
CA GLY A 64 -3.34 -7.20 -9.49
C GLY A 64 -2.01 -6.57 -9.08
N ALA A 65 -2.12 -5.48 -8.33
CA ALA A 65 -1.02 -4.77 -7.68
C ALA A 65 -0.08 -4.03 -8.63
N TRP A 66 0.57 -3.00 -8.11
CA TRP A 66 1.48 -2.10 -8.80
C TRP A 66 2.79 -2.01 -8.04
N ASP A 67 3.80 -1.46 -8.67
CA ASP A 67 5.14 -1.31 -8.10
C ASP A 67 5.43 0.16 -7.85
N ILE A 68 6.00 0.45 -6.68
CA ILE A 68 6.50 1.77 -6.28
C ILE A 68 7.99 1.66 -5.99
N GLY A 69 8.80 2.36 -6.77
CA GLY A 69 10.21 2.60 -6.50
C GLY A 69 10.46 4.00 -5.94
N LYS A 70 11.73 4.35 -5.69
CA LYS A 70 12.09 5.72 -5.24
C LYS A 70 11.70 6.81 -6.24
N THR A 71 11.77 6.52 -7.53
CA THR A 71 11.56 7.50 -8.62
C THR A 71 10.58 7.00 -9.68
N THR A 72 10.07 5.78 -9.54
CA THR A 72 9.21 5.13 -10.53
C THR A 72 7.93 4.60 -9.88
N SER A 73 6.84 4.57 -10.66
CA SER A 73 5.58 3.98 -10.25
C SER A 73 4.87 3.39 -11.45
N THR A 74 4.28 2.21 -11.28
CA THR A 74 3.37 1.63 -12.28
C THR A 74 1.89 1.88 -11.95
N VAL A 75 1.60 2.66 -10.90
CA VAL A 75 0.22 3.03 -10.53
C VAL A 75 -0.31 4.04 -11.55
N PRO A 76 -1.40 3.73 -12.27
CA PRO A 76 -2.05 4.71 -13.14
C PRO A 76 -2.54 5.91 -12.33
N GLY A 77 -2.42 7.13 -12.88
CA GLY A 77 -2.80 8.35 -12.15
C GLY A 77 -4.26 8.35 -11.65
N ALA A 78 -5.18 7.74 -12.40
CA ALA A 78 -6.57 7.57 -11.98
C ALA A 78 -6.73 6.68 -10.73
N GLU A 79 -5.82 5.72 -10.53
CA GLU A 79 -5.85 4.81 -9.39
C GLU A 79 -5.36 5.46 -8.09
N LEU A 80 -4.64 6.59 -8.15
CA LEU A 80 -4.20 7.34 -6.97
C LEU A 80 -5.36 7.96 -6.19
N TRP A 81 -6.47 8.24 -6.87
CA TRP A 81 -7.72 8.60 -6.20
C TRP A 81 -8.30 7.39 -5.47
N THR A 82 -8.44 7.56 -4.16
CA THR A 82 -8.81 6.49 -3.24
C THR A 82 -10.04 6.91 -2.44
N SER A 83 -11.13 6.17 -2.58
CA SER A 83 -12.31 6.37 -1.72
C SER A 83 -11.99 5.96 -0.28
N LEU A 84 -12.65 6.59 0.69
CA LEU A 84 -12.53 6.27 2.13
C LEU A 84 -12.90 4.81 2.47
N THR A 85 -13.62 4.12 1.59
CA THR A 85 -14.00 2.71 1.74
C THR A 85 -12.96 1.74 1.17
N TRP A 86 -11.77 2.25 0.86
CA TRP A 86 -10.61 1.53 0.35
C TRP A 86 -9.37 1.83 1.16
N GLN A 87 -8.46 0.86 1.20
CA GLN A 87 -7.15 0.99 1.81
C GLN A 87 -6.07 0.50 0.86
N TRP A 88 -4.89 1.09 0.98
CA TRP A 88 -3.69 0.62 0.31
C TRP A 88 -2.93 -0.39 1.18
N GLN A 89 -2.46 -1.44 0.52
CA GLN A 89 -1.66 -2.49 1.13
C GLN A 89 -0.34 -2.65 0.38
N VAL A 90 0.71 -3.04 1.08
CA VAL A 90 2.00 -3.44 0.55
C VAL A 90 2.18 -4.95 0.77
N TYR A 91 2.81 -5.62 -0.18
CA TYR A 91 3.17 -7.02 -0.07
C TYR A 91 4.41 -7.16 0.80
N ASP A 92 4.36 -8.11 1.73
CA ASP A 92 5.46 -8.48 2.61
C ASP A 92 5.76 -9.96 2.41
N GLU A 93 6.81 -10.22 1.65
CA GLU A 93 7.28 -11.56 1.29
C GLU A 93 7.81 -12.33 2.51
N ALA A 94 8.34 -11.60 3.50
CA ALA A 94 8.94 -12.18 4.70
C ALA A 94 7.91 -12.69 5.70
N GLN A 95 6.63 -12.34 5.54
CA GLN A 95 5.55 -12.75 6.44
C GLN A 95 4.67 -13.83 5.81
N LEU A 96 4.31 -14.84 6.60
CA LEU A 96 3.40 -15.89 6.18
C LEU A 96 1.97 -15.35 6.01
N ASN A 97 1.30 -15.83 4.97
CA ASN A 97 -0.12 -15.66 4.78
C ASN A 97 -0.89 -16.54 5.78
N PRO A 98 -1.74 -15.99 6.64
CA PRO A 98 -2.43 -16.76 7.66
C PRO A 98 -3.42 -17.79 7.08
N ALA A 99 -3.96 -17.55 5.89
CA ALA A 99 -4.95 -18.43 5.27
C ALA A 99 -4.30 -19.61 4.54
N THR A 100 -3.16 -19.40 3.88
CA THR A 100 -2.50 -20.44 3.07
C THR A 100 -1.26 -21.04 3.73
N GLN A 101 -0.75 -20.43 4.81
CA GLN A 101 0.51 -20.81 5.48
C GLN A 101 1.74 -20.75 4.55
N LEU A 102 1.64 -20.01 3.43
CA LEU A 102 2.73 -19.77 2.49
C LEU A 102 3.35 -18.38 2.71
N PRO A 103 4.63 -18.14 2.36
CA PRO A 103 5.23 -16.82 2.39
C PRO A 103 4.45 -15.79 1.58
N GLY A 104 4.48 -14.55 2.05
CA GLY A 104 3.84 -13.43 1.40
C GLY A 104 2.46 -13.08 1.94
N THR A 105 2.37 -11.97 2.66
CA THR A 105 1.10 -11.41 3.11
C THR A 105 0.94 -9.95 2.68
N TRP A 106 -0.28 -9.46 2.67
CA TRP A 106 -0.57 -8.07 2.35
C TRP A 106 -0.85 -7.29 3.62
N ARG A 107 -0.03 -6.27 3.88
CA ARG A 107 -0.15 -5.41 5.06
C ARG A 107 -0.63 -4.03 4.68
N ARG A 108 -1.41 -3.39 5.55
CA ARG A 108 -1.81 -2.00 5.35
C ARG A 108 -0.57 -1.10 5.34
N ILE A 109 -0.50 -0.19 4.37
CA ILE A 109 0.55 0.84 4.32
C ILE A 109 0.30 1.85 5.44
N ARG A 110 1.35 2.25 6.15
CA ARG A 110 1.25 3.31 7.17
C ARG A 110 0.85 4.61 6.47
N THR A 111 -0.19 5.25 6.96
CA THR A 111 -0.59 6.60 6.51
C THR A 111 0.09 7.63 7.41
N GLU A 112 0.91 8.51 6.82
CA GLU A 112 1.36 9.73 7.49
C GLU A 112 0.12 10.62 7.65
N ARG A 113 -0.24 10.93 8.90
CA ARG A 113 -1.24 11.96 9.16
C ARG A 113 -0.54 13.29 8.98
N THR A 114 -1.00 14.10 8.03
CA THR A 114 -0.61 15.51 7.95
C THR A 114 -1.01 16.16 9.29
N PRO A 115 -0.08 16.87 9.97
CA PRO A 115 -0.37 17.54 11.24
C PRO A 115 -1.49 18.58 11.11
#